data_AF-A0A538H438-F1
#
_entry.id   AF-A0A538H438-F1
#
_cell.length_a   1.000
_cell.length_b   1.000
_cell.length_c   1.000
_cell.angle_alpha   90.00
_cell.angle_beta   90.00
_cell.angle_gamma   90.00
#
_symmetry.space_group_name_H-M   'P 1'
#
loop_
_entity.id
_entity.type
_entity.pdbx_description
1 polymer ?
#
loop_
_entity_poly.entity_id
_entity_poly.type
_entity_poly.pdbx_seq_one_letter_code
_entity_poly.pdbx_strand_id
1 'polypeptide(L)'
;MSLGPYGYTVTIWTSGGVLIHSRGAPSAIDALLFMLGAVSGYASVGIVSFGSAGARALTVRPPAIWAGFHVVGIGMAIGAATLVAHGVHSTAAWPLGGFAVTAIYLLVLAAQLALAGLKPVPAAAALVSGPEVPDDVAAAPVERPEIDVMR
;
A
#
# COMPACT_ATOMS: atom_id res chain seq x y z
N MET A 1 1.08 7.67 -11.54
CA MET A 1 0.42 7.68 -10.22
C MET A 1 0.70 6.38 -9.50
N SER A 2 1.12 6.41 -8.24
CA SER A 2 1.29 5.20 -7.43
C SER A 2 -0.08 4.72 -6.94
N LEU A 3 -0.60 3.61 -7.48
CA LEU A 3 -1.96 3.10 -7.17
C LEU A 3 -2.02 2.29 -5.87
N GLY A 4 -0.87 1.80 -5.38
CA GLY A 4 -0.76 1.02 -4.14
C GLY A 4 -1.07 1.83 -2.87
N PRO A 5 -0.47 3.03 -2.67
CA PRO A 5 -0.70 3.86 -1.49
C PRO A 5 -2.16 4.31 -1.31
N TYR A 6 -2.86 4.62 -2.40
CA TYR A 6 -4.28 5.00 -2.34
C TYR A 6 -5.15 3.86 -1.82
N GLY A 7 -5.08 2.68 -2.47
CA GLY A 7 -5.88 1.51 -2.08
C GLY A 7 -5.61 1.07 -0.65
N TYR A 8 -4.35 1.13 -0.23
CA TYR A 8 -3.95 0.81 1.14
C TYR A 8 -4.55 1.81 2.15
N THR A 9 -4.51 3.10 1.84
CA THR A 9 -5.10 4.14 2.70
C THR A 9 -6.60 3.94 2.88
N VAL A 10 -7.34 3.71 1.79
CA VAL A 10 -8.78 3.41 1.84
C VAL A 10 -9.03 2.17 2.69
N THR A 11 -8.23 1.12 2.51
CA THR A 11 -8.34 -0.13 3.26
C THR A 11 -8.16 0.07 4.76
N ILE A 12 -7.10 0.77 5.18
CA ILE A 12 -6.81 1.02 6.60
C ILE A 12 -7.90 1.86 7.26
N TRP A 13 -8.37 2.92 6.61
CA TRP A 13 -9.40 3.79 7.19
C TRP A 13 -10.76 3.09 7.32
N THR A 14 -11.21 2.42 6.26
CA THR A 14 -12.50 1.72 6.28
C THR A 14 -12.51 0.57 7.27
N SER A 15 -11.43 -0.22 7.32
CA SER A 15 -11.29 -1.35 8.25
C SER A 15 -11.08 -0.89 9.70
N GLY A 16 -10.30 0.18 9.90
CA GLY A 16 -10.14 0.82 11.21
C GLY A 16 -11.46 1.35 11.74
N GLY A 17 -12.28 1.96 10.86
CA GLY A 17 -13.63 2.40 11.17
C GLY A 17 -14.53 1.26 11.70
N VAL A 18 -14.42 0.05 11.16
CA VAL A 18 -15.14 -1.14 11.66
C VAL A 18 -14.71 -1.49 13.09
N LEU A 19 -13.41 -1.53 13.37
CA LEU A 19 -12.92 -1.78 14.72
C LEU A 19 -13.41 -0.69 15.68
N ILE A 20 -13.30 0.58 15.31
CA ILE A 20 -13.75 1.72 16.13
C ILE A 20 -15.26 1.65 16.38
N HIS A 21 -16.06 1.30 15.37
CA HIS A 21 -17.50 1.15 15.52
C HIS A 21 -17.87 0.09 16.56
N SER A 22 -17.17 -1.05 16.55
CA SER A 22 -17.44 -2.16 17.47
C SER A 22 -16.86 -1.97 18.88
N ARG A 23 -15.75 -1.24 19.03
CA ARG A 23 -14.98 -1.15 20.28
C ARG A 23 -14.99 0.24 20.94
N GLY A 24 -15.54 1.24 20.25
CA GLY A 24 -15.50 2.63 20.68
C GLY A 24 -14.22 3.35 20.27
N ALA A 25 -14.07 4.59 20.76
CA ALA A 25 -12.92 5.43 20.44
C ALA A 25 -11.62 4.82 20.99
N PRO A 26 -10.58 4.65 20.15
CA PRO A 26 -9.31 4.06 20.58
C PRO A 26 -8.53 5.02 21.47
N SER A 27 -7.83 4.47 22.46
CA SER A 27 -6.75 5.19 23.13
C SER A 27 -5.52 5.34 22.21
N ALA A 28 -4.55 6.17 22.61
CA ALA A 28 -3.28 6.29 21.87
C ALA A 28 -2.52 4.95 21.79
N ILE A 29 -2.59 4.13 22.85
CA ILE A 29 -1.94 2.81 22.88
C ILE A 29 -2.64 1.87 21.89
N ASP A 30 -3.97 1.89 21.82
CA ASP A 30 -4.72 1.09 20.85
C ASP A 30 -4.35 1.42 19.41
N ALA A 31 -4.23 2.71 19.10
CA ALA A 31 -3.79 3.19 17.78
C ALA A 31 -2.35 2.74 17.47
N LEU A 32 -1.43 2.83 18.44
CA LEU A 32 -0.06 2.34 18.30
C LEU A 32 -0.03 0.83 18.06
N LEU A 33 -0.82 0.05 18.80
CA LEU A 33 -0.90 -1.39 18.63
C LEU A 33 -1.45 -1.76 17.24
N PHE A 34 -2.49 -1.08 16.77
CA PHE A 34 -3.00 -1.25 15.43
C PHE A 34 -1.93 -0.96 14.37
N MET A 35 -1.21 0.15 14.52
CA MET A 35 -0.10 0.51 13.64
C MET A 35 1.01 -0.55 13.65
N LEU A 36 1.42 -1.04 14.83
CA LEU A 36 2.40 -2.10 14.96
C LEU A 36 1.94 -3.37 14.25
N GLY A 37 0.68 -3.77 14.44
CA GLY A 37 0.07 -4.88 13.73
C GLY A 37 0.16 -4.71 12.21
N ALA A 38 -0.24 -3.55 11.70
CA ALA A 38 -0.20 -3.25 10.27
C ALA A 38 1.23 -3.31 9.70
N VAL A 39 2.21 -2.73 10.39
CA VAL A 39 3.63 -2.77 10.00
C VAL A 39 4.16 -4.21 10.01
N SER A 40 3.82 -5.00 11.04
CA SER A 40 4.17 -6.42 11.12
C SER A 40 3.54 -7.23 10.00
N GLY A 41 2.29 -6.95 9.61
CA GLY A 41 1.61 -7.57 8.48
C GLY A 41 2.34 -7.29 7.16
N TYR A 42 2.72 -6.03 6.94
CA TYR A 42 3.52 -5.64 5.78
C TYR A 42 4.87 -6.36 5.73
N ALA A 43 5.60 -6.34 6.84
CA ALA A 43 6.90 -7.00 6.94
C ALA A 43 6.79 -8.51 6.70
N SER A 44 5.78 -9.15 7.29
CA SER A 44 5.56 -10.60 7.16
C SER A 44 5.29 -10.99 5.71
N VAL A 45 4.37 -10.30 5.03
CA VAL A 45 4.07 -10.58 3.62
C VAL A 45 5.29 -10.31 2.74
N GLY A 46 6.03 -9.22 3.00
CA GLY A 46 7.26 -8.91 2.27
C GLY A 46 8.33 -10.00 2.39
N ILE A 47 8.62 -10.43 3.63
CA ILE A 47 9.61 -11.48 3.91
C ILE A 47 9.20 -12.80 3.25
N VAL A 48 7.93 -13.20 3.38
CA VAL A 48 7.42 -14.45 2.76
C VAL A 48 7.47 -14.37 1.24
N SER A 49 7.17 -13.22 0.65
CA SER A 49 7.12 -13.05 -0.81
C SER A 49 8.51 -13.00 -1.46
N PHE A 50 9.50 -12.44 -0.77
CA PHE A 50 10.82 -12.14 -1.36
C PHE A 50 11.99 -12.88 -0.71
N GLY A 51 11.76 -13.65 0.36
CA GLY A 51 12.77 -14.41 1.08
C GLY A 51 13.80 -13.56 1.84
N SER A 52 13.62 -12.24 1.90
CA SER A 52 14.47 -11.32 2.66
C SER A 52 13.73 -10.02 2.99
N ALA A 53 14.25 -9.25 3.95
CA ALA A 53 13.78 -7.90 4.26
C ALA A 53 14.22 -6.84 3.21
N GLY A 54 14.97 -7.22 2.17
CA GLY A 54 15.40 -6.30 1.13
C GLY A 54 14.25 -5.85 0.23
N ALA A 55 14.13 -4.54 -0.01
CA ALA A 55 13.11 -3.99 -0.90
C ALA A 55 13.38 -4.39 -2.37
N ARG A 56 12.36 -4.94 -3.04
CA ARG A 56 12.37 -5.15 -4.50
C ARG A 56 11.44 -4.14 -5.16
N ALA A 57 11.96 -3.33 -6.08
CA ALA A 57 11.15 -2.45 -6.90
C ALA A 57 10.35 -3.28 -7.90
N LEU A 58 9.03 -3.24 -7.82
CA LEU A 58 8.15 -3.83 -8.82
C LEU A 58 7.86 -2.76 -9.88
N THR A 59 8.42 -2.93 -11.08
CA THR A 59 8.04 -2.13 -12.24
C THR A 59 6.69 -2.62 -12.76
N VAL A 60 5.62 -1.96 -12.32
CA VAL A 60 4.27 -2.22 -12.79
C VAL A 60 4.02 -1.32 -14.00
N ARG A 61 3.80 -1.91 -15.19
CA ARG A 61 3.28 -1.16 -16.36
C ARG A 61 2.00 -0.42 -15.94
N PRO A 62 1.76 0.82 -16.41
CA PRO A 62 0.63 1.63 -15.95
C PRO A 62 -0.64 0.79 -16.01
N PRO A 63 -1.24 0.44 -14.87
CA PRO A 63 -2.39 -0.43 -14.88
C PRO A 63 -3.52 0.28 -15.59
N ALA A 64 -4.33 -0.46 -16.35
CA ALA A 64 -5.64 0.04 -16.75
C ALA A 64 -6.35 0.57 -15.50
N ILE A 65 -7.07 1.69 -15.59
CA ILE A 65 -7.81 2.32 -14.47
C ILE A 65 -8.58 1.28 -13.64
N TRP A 66 -9.05 0.22 -14.30
CA TRP A 66 -9.74 -0.92 -13.69
C TRP A 66 -8.93 -1.73 -12.67
N ALA A 67 -7.62 -1.89 -12.86
CA ALA A 67 -6.73 -2.54 -11.90
C ALA A 67 -6.46 -1.67 -10.65
N GLY A 68 -6.92 -0.41 -10.64
CA GLY A 68 -6.96 0.45 -9.46
C GLY A 68 -8.19 0.27 -8.59
N PHE A 69 -9.21 -0.48 -9.03
CA PHE A 69 -10.37 -0.80 -8.21
C PHE A 69 -10.05 -1.95 -7.26
N HIS A 70 -9.47 -1.59 -6.11
CA HIS A 70 -9.11 -2.51 -5.02
C HIS A 70 -10.33 -3.07 -4.26
N VAL A 71 -11.52 -3.06 -4.84
CA VAL A 71 -12.80 -3.35 -4.16
C VAL A 71 -12.77 -4.71 -3.47
N VAL A 72 -12.24 -5.74 -4.15
CA VAL A 72 -12.14 -7.09 -3.56
C VAL A 72 -11.15 -7.11 -2.39
N GLY A 73 -9.98 -6.49 -2.54
CA GLY A 73 -8.98 -6.42 -1.46
C GLY A 73 -9.48 -5.63 -0.26
N ILE A 74 -10.11 -4.48 -0.49
CA ILE A 74 -10.74 -3.64 0.53
C ILE A 74 -11.85 -4.42 1.23
N GLY A 75 -12.76 -5.06 0.48
CA GLY A 75 -13.88 -5.82 1.02
C GLY A 75 -13.43 -7.00 1.88
N MET A 76 -12.42 -7.76 1.43
CA MET A 76 -11.84 -8.86 2.21
C MET A 76 -11.16 -8.37 3.48
N ALA A 77 -10.46 -7.24 3.42
CA ALA A 77 -9.82 -6.64 4.58
C ALA A 77 -10.85 -6.11 5.60
N ILE A 78 -11.94 -5.49 5.14
CA ILE A 78 -13.09 -5.11 5.97
C ILE A 78 -13.68 -6.36 6.64
N GLY A 79 -13.90 -7.44 5.89
CA GLY A 79 -14.40 -8.69 6.43
C GLY A 79 -13.50 -9.26 7.53
N ALA A 80 -12.18 -9.21 7.34
CA ALA A 80 -11.22 -9.63 8.35
C ALA A 80 -11.22 -8.74 9.60
N ALA A 81 -11.32 -7.42 9.42
CA ALA A 81 -11.50 -6.49 10.52
C ALA A 81 -12.77 -6.79 11.32
N THR A 82 -13.89 -7.08 10.64
CA THR A 82 -15.15 -7.51 11.26
C THR A 82 -14.96 -8.80 12.06
N LEU A 83 -14.27 -9.81 11.51
CA LEU A 83 -14.00 -11.06 12.21
C LEU A 83 -13.15 -10.85 13.47
N VAL A 84 -12.10 -10.01 13.39
CA VAL A 84 -11.28 -9.67 14.56
C VAL A 84 -12.08 -8.89 15.60
N ALA A 85 -12.86 -7.90 15.16
CA ALA A 85 -13.69 -7.07 16.01
C ALA A 85 -14.68 -7.88 16.86
N HIS A 86 -15.32 -8.89 16.27
CA HIS A 86 -16.28 -9.75 16.97
C HIS A 86 -15.66 -10.98 17.64
N GLY A 87 -14.53 -11.48 17.14
CA GLY A 87 -13.89 -12.68 17.67
C GLY A 87 -12.95 -12.42 18.85
N VAL A 88 -12.33 -11.23 18.91
CA VAL A 88 -11.31 -10.89 19.91
C VAL A 88 -11.83 -9.83 20.85
N HIS A 89 -12.11 -10.21 22.09
CA HIS A 89 -12.75 -9.33 23.07
C HIS A 89 -11.76 -8.46 23.86
N SER A 90 -10.45 -8.69 23.73
CA SER A 90 -9.39 -7.96 24.44
C SER A 90 -8.72 -6.89 23.58
N THR A 91 -7.78 -6.15 24.17
CA THR A 91 -6.92 -5.17 23.49
C THR A 91 -6.11 -5.77 22.33
N ALA A 92 -5.95 -7.09 22.29
CA ALA A 92 -5.30 -7.80 21.18
C ALA A 92 -6.06 -7.64 19.84
N ALA A 93 -7.32 -7.19 19.85
CA ALA A 93 -8.06 -6.88 18.63
C ALA A 93 -7.38 -5.80 17.78
N TRP A 94 -6.71 -4.82 18.38
CA TRP A 94 -6.03 -3.75 17.65
C TRP A 94 -4.84 -4.24 16.83
N PRO A 95 -3.81 -4.89 17.43
CA PRO A 95 -2.68 -5.38 16.65
C PRO A 95 -3.09 -6.52 15.70
N LEU A 96 -4.02 -7.40 16.08
CA LEU A 96 -4.53 -8.44 15.18
C LEU A 96 -5.30 -7.84 14.01
N GLY A 97 -6.10 -6.80 14.24
CA GLY A 97 -6.86 -6.11 13.21
C GLY A 97 -5.94 -5.43 12.20
N GLY A 98 -4.98 -4.64 12.67
CA GLY A 98 -3.99 -4.01 11.80
C GLY A 98 -3.21 -5.03 10.98
N PHE A 99 -2.75 -6.11 11.62
CA PHE A 99 -2.04 -7.20 10.95
C PHE A 99 -2.89 -7.87 9.86
N ALA A 100 -4.10 -8.31 10.21
CA ALA A 100 -4.97 -9.06 9.31
C ALA A 100 -5.38 -8.22 8.09
N VAL A 101 -5.78 -6.96 8.33
CA VAL A 101 -6.16 -6.00 7.29
C VAL A 101 -5.01 -5.79 6.29
N THR A 102 -3.81 -5.52 6.78
CA THR A 102 -2.65 -5.31 5.92
C THR A 102 -2.24 -6.58 5.19
N ALA A 103 -2.18 -7.71 5.87
CA ALA A 103 -1.79 -8.98 5.26
C ALA A 103 -2.75 -9.37 4.14
N ILE A 104 -4.07 -9.32 4.39
CA ILE A 104 -5.08 -9.69 3.39
C ILE A 104 -5.05 -8.75 2.19
N TYR A 105 -4.96 -7.44 2.40
CA TYR A 105 -4.86 -6.49 1.30
C TYR A 105 -3.65 -6.81 0.40
N LEU A 106 -2.47 -7.01 1.00
CA LEU A 106 -1.26 -7.30 0.24
C LEU A 106 -1.30 -8.66 -0.45
N LEU A 107 -1.87 -9.69 0.17
CA LEU A 107 -2.02 -11.01 -0.43
C LEU A 107 -2.99 -11.00 -1.60
N VAL A 108 -4.14 -10.31 -1.47
CA VAL A 108 -5.10 -10.16 -2.57
C VAL A 108 -4.47 -9.35 -3.70
N LEU A 109 -3.78 -8.26 -3.38
CA LEU A 109 -3.06 -7.47 -4.38
C LEU A 109 -2.00 -8.31 -5.10
N ALA A 110 -1.18 -9.06 -4.35
CA ALA A 110 -0.17 -9.95 -4.93
C ALA A 110 -0.82 -11.01 -5.84
N ALA A 111 -1.93 -11.61 -5.43
CA ALA A 111 -2.68 -12.56 -6.25
C ALA A 111 -3.23 -11.91 -7.53
N GLN A 112 -3.80 -10.71 -7.45
CA GLN A 112 -4.28 -9.96 -8.62
C GLN A 112 -3.15 -9.67 -9.60
N LEU A 113 -1.99 -9.22 -9.12
CA LEU A 113 -0.82 -8.94 -9.97
C LEU A 113 -0.27 -10.23 -10.59
N ALA A 114 -0.23 -11.34 -9.85
CA ALA A 114 0.19 -12.64 -10.36
C ALA A 114 -0.76 -13.14 -11.46
N LEU A 115 -2.07 -13.04 -11.26
CA LEU A 115 -3.10 -13.39 -12.25
C LEU A 115 -3.05 -12.48 -13.49
N ALA A 116 -2.66 -11.22 -13.31
CA ALA A 116 -2.43 -10.28 -14.40
C ALA A 116 -1.10 -10.51 -15.16
N GLY A 117 -0.29 -11.49 -14.75
CA GLY A 117 0.95 -11.86 -15.42
C GLY A 117 2.15 -10.93 -15.15
N LEU A 118 2.11 -10.14 -14.06
CA LEU A 118 3.26 -9.31 -13.67
C LEU A 118 4.45 -10.16 -13.25
N LYS A 119 5.61 -9.89 -13.84
CA LYS A 119 6.90 -10.48 -13.46
C LYS A 119 7.67 -9.52 -12.56
N PRO A 120 8.07 -9.92 -11.34
CA PRO A 120 8.95 -9.11 -10.50
C PRO A 120 10.29 -8.87 -11.20
N VAL A 121 10.73 -7.62 -11.28
CA VAL A 121 12.07 -7.27 -11.76
C VAL A 121 12.96 -7.02 -10.53
N PRO A 122 14.19 -7.55 -10.47
CA PRO A 122 15.12 -7.19 -9.40
C PRO A 122 15.35 -5.67 -9.37
N ALA A 123 15.33 -5.06 -8.18
CA ALA A 123 15.51 -3.61 -8.02
C ALA A 123 16.80 -3.08 -8.70
N ALA A 124 17.86 -3.89 -8.67
CA ALA A 124 19.15 -3.58 -9.31
C ALA A 124 19.05 -3.44 -10.83
N ALA A 125 18.15 -4.17 -11.50
CA ALA A 125 17.97 -4.09 -12.94
C ALA A 125 17.16 -2.85 -13.37
N ALA A 126 16.29 -2.33 -12.49
CA ALA A 126 15.45 -1.17 -12.78
C ALA A 126 16.22 0.17 -12.76
N LEU A 127 17.35 0.23 -12.04
CA LEU A 127 18.20 1.43 -11.95
C LEU A 127 19.12 1.61 -13.18
N VAL A 128 19.34 0.56 -13.98
CA VAL A 128 20.25 0.60 -15.15
C VAL A 128 19.54 1.05 -16.43
N SER A 129 18.20 1.12 -16.42
CA SER A 129 17.38 1.38 -17.61
C SER A 129 16.73 2.77 -17.65
N GLY A 130 17.36 3.80 -17.08
CA GLY A 130 17.00 5.19 -17.38
C GLY A 130 17.58 5.58 -18.75
N PRO A 131 16.87 6.36 -19.59
CA PRO A 131 17.52 6.95 -20.76
C PRO A 131 18.68 7.81 -20.27
N GLU A 132 19.89 7.51 -20.76
CA GLU A 132 21.06 8.35 -20.58
C GLU A 132 20.72 9.70 -21.21
N VAL A 133 20.37 10.69 -20.38
CA VAL A 133 20.13 12.05 -20.83
C VAL A 133 21.49 12.56 -21.29
N PRO A 134 21.67 12.88 -22.58
CA PRO A 134 22.96 13.37 -23.03
C PRO A 134 23.30 14.66 -22.28
N ASP A 135 24.56 14.83 -21.88
CA ASP A 135 25.03 15.95 -21.04
C ASP A 135 24.72 17.34 -21.64
N ASP A 136 24.36 17.42 -22.92
CA ASP A 136 23.98 18.65 -23.62
C ASP A 136 22.56 19.17 -23.29
N VAL A 137 21.67 18.33 -22.74
CA VAL A 137 20.30 18.73 -22.37
C VAL A 137 20.22 19.25 -20.93
N ALA A 138 21.13 18.82 -20.05
CA ALA A 138 21.08 19.15 -18.61
C ALA A 138 21.41 20.62 -18.28
N ALA A 139 22.02 21.36 -19.22
CA ALA A 139 22.52 22.71 -18.99
C ALA A 139 21.69 23.84 -19.64
N ALA A 140 20.65 23.53 -20.43
CA ALA A 140 19.84 24.56 -21.06
C ALA A 140 18.94 25.24 -20.00
N PRO A 141 19.07 26.56 -19.76
CA PRO A 141 18.19 27.27 -18.84
C PRO A 141 16.74 27.16 -19.34
N VAL A 142 15.84 26.67 -18.48
CA VAL A 142 14.41 26.65 -18.77
C VAL A 142 13.90 28.10 -18.78
N GLU A 143 13.70 28.67 -19.97
CA GLU A 143 12.99 29.95 -20.11
C GLU A 143 11.57 29.78 -19.57
N ARG A 144 11.27 30.41 -18.42
CA ARG A 144 9.89 30.48 -17.93
C ARG A 144 9.18 31.60 -18.68
N PRO A 145 8.01 31.34 -19.29
CA PRO A 145 7.19 32.41 -19.83
C PRO A 145 6.76 33.33 -18.68
N GLU A 146 7.05 34.63 -18.80
CA GLU A 146 6.56 35.65 -17.88
C GLU A 146 5.02 35.64 -17.92
N ILE A 147 4.41 35.40 -16.77
CA ILE A 147 2.95 35.48 -16.63
C ILE A 147 2.60 36.97 -16.62
N ASP A 148 2.06 37.46 -17.73
CA ASP A 148 1.47 38.79 -17.82
C ASP A 148 0.20 38.84 -16.96
N VAL A 149 0.34 39.40 -15.76
CA VAL A 149 -0.79 39.66 -14.86
C VAL A 149 -1.40 40.99 -15.32
N MET A 150 -2.33 40.91 -16.27
CA MET A 150 -3.18 42.03 -16.66
C MET A 150 -3.88 42.61 -15.41
N ARG A 151 -3.59 43.89 -15.15
CA ARG A 151 -4.24 44.73 -14.12
C ARG A 151 -5.55 45.31 -14.61
#